data_AF-A0A0S3SPM8-F1
#
_entry.id   AF-A0A0S3SPM8-F1
#
_cell.length_a   1.000
_cell.length_b   1.000
_cell.length_c   1.000
_cell.angle_alpha   90.00
_cell.angle_beta   90.00
_cell.angle_gamma   90.00
#
_symmetry.space_group_name_H-M   'P 1'
#
loop_
_entity.id
_entity.type
_entity.pdbx_description
1 polymer ?
#
loop_
_entity_poly.entity_id
_entity_poly.type
_entity_poly.pdbx_seq_one_letter_code
_entity_poly.pdbx_strand_id
1 'polypeptide(L)'
;MALETLLVKVKTAISNSFDSVPPKLLKKKPSFKSKPNVGVLAFEIAGVMSKLLHLWHSLSDATIVRIRNDAVNLEGVRKIISNDESFLLGLACAEFAESLRVVANSVTRLGVRCEDPNLRSFQRAFLEFADSGCDPKEWALPGPKEIESKLKKMERYVTLTAALYREMEELTVLESGFRKALIHADANNVGSKEQQKLYELQQKIFWQKQEVKDLKERSLWSRSFDSVVVLLRKSQGLMKR
;
A
#
# COMPACT_ATOMS: atom_id res chain seq x y z
N MET A 1 42.82 -30.77 21.19
CA MET A 1 42.66 -30.77 22.66
C MET A 1 41.85 -29.58 23.21
N ALA A 2 41.85 -28.38 22.58
CA ALA A 2 41.11 -27.21 23.08
C ALA A 2 39.63 -27.10 22.64
N LEU A 3 39.24 -27.70 21.51
CA LEU A 3 37.86 -27.69 21.00
C LEU A 3 36.92 -28.60 21.80
N GLU A 4 37.42 -29.76 22.22
CA GLU A 4 36.68 -30.70 23.09
C GLU A 4 36.33 -30.07 24.45
N THR A 5 37.23 -29.24 24.99
CA THR A 5 37.01 -28.55 26.27
C THR A 5 35.95 -27.47 26.19
N LEU A 6 35.77 -26.84 25.02
CA LEU A 6 34.69 -25.88 24.77
C LEU A 6 33.34 -26.57 24.59
N LEU A 7 33.29 -27.68 23.86
CA LEU A 7 32.04 -28.45 23.67
C LEU A 7 31.53 -29.05 25.00
N VAL A 8 32.42 -29.55 25.85
CA VAL A 8 32.05 -30.07 27.17
C VAL A 8 31.51 -28.96 28.09
N LYS A 9 32.11 -27.76 28.04
CA LYS A 9 31.62 -26.59 28.81
C LYS A 9 30.27 -26.08 28.35
N VAL A 10 30.01 -26.07 27.04
CA VAL A 10 28.70 -25.68 26.50
C VAL A 10 27.63 -26.72 26.86
N LYS A 11 27.97 -28.02 26.78
CA LYS A 11 27.04 -29.10 27.12
C LYS A 11 26.67 -29.13 28.62
N THR A 12 27.64 -28.85 29.50
CA THR A 12 27.38 -28.75 30.95
C THR A 12 26.60 -27.49 31.35
N ALA A 13 26.80 -26.38 30.63
CA ALA A 13 26.01 -25.16 30.85
C ALA A 13 24.52 -25.32 30.47
N ILE A 14 24.22 -26.14 29.45
CA ILE A 14 22.84 -26.41 29.02
C ILE A 14 22.15 -27.43 29.93
N SER A 15 22.90 -28.37 30.52
CA SER A 15 22.33 -29.41 31.39
C SER A 15 21.93 -28.90 32.78
N ASN A 16 22.53 -27.80 33.26
CA ASN A 16 22.29 -27.28 34.61
C ASN A 16 21.20 -26.20 34.68
N SER A 17 20.56 -25.82 33.56
CA SER A 17 19.54 -24.77 33.52
C SER A 17 18.10 -25.28 33.64
N PHE A 18 17.90 -26.58 33.88
CA PHE A 18 16.58 -27.19 34.01
C PHE A 18 16.38 -27.76 35.41
N ASP A 19 16.54 -26.93 36.44
CA ASP A 19 15.97 -27.20 37.75
C ASP A 19 14.78 -26.29 38.04
N SER A 20 13.72 -26.98 38.45
CA SER A 20 12.33 -26.57 38.59
C SER A 20 12.09 -25.42 39.59
N VAL A 21 11.38 -24.39 39.13
CA VAL A 21 10.76 -23.35 39.97
C VAL A 21 9.24 -23.56 40.03
N PRO A 22 8.56 -23.41 41.20
CA PRO A 22 7.14 -23.76 41.37
C PRO A 22 6.17 -22.80 40.66
N PRO A 23 4.94 -23.23 40.31
CA PRO A 23 4.02 -22.42 39.52
C PRO A 23 3.27 -21.42 40.40
N LYS A 24 3.81 -20.21 40.56
CA LYS A 24 3.04 -19.07 41.08
C LYS A 24 3.26 -17.82 40.23
N LEU A 25 2.16 -17.38 39.62
CA LEU A 25 1.87 -16.01 39.15
C LEU A 25 2.84 -15.40 38.11
N LEU A 26 3.10 -16.11 37.01
CA LEU A 26 3.51 -15.44 35.78
C LEU A 26 2.27 -14.89 35.08
N LYS A 27 1.97 -13.60 35.35
CA LYS A 27 1.11 -12.79 34.49
C LYS A 27 1.56 -13.01 33.04
N LYS A 28 0.72 -13.62 32.22
CA LYS A 28 0.89 -13.72 30.76
C LYS A 28 1.28 -12.31 30.29
N LYS A 29 2.53 -12.14 29.82
CA LYS A 29 2.89 -10.97 29.01
C LYS A 29 1.81 -10.87 27.93
N PRO A 30 1.20 -9.69 27.70
CA PRO A 30 0.27 -9.55 26.59
C PRO A 30 1.03 -9.98 25.35
N SER A 31 0.56 -11.05 24.69
CA SER A 31 1.00 -11.36 23.34
C SER A 31 0.80 -10.06 22.57
N PHE A 32 1.87 -9.44 22.09
CA PHE A 32 1.76 -8.41 21.06
C PHE A 32 1.08 -9.11 19.89
N LYS A 33 -0.25 -9.05 19.83
CA LYS A 33 -0.98 -9.38 18.61
C LYS A 33 -0.46 -8.36 17.62
N SER A 34 0.44 -8.77 16.73
CA SER A 34 0.91 -7.89 15.67
C SER A 34 -0.34 -7.46 14.92
N LYS A 35 -0.63 -6.16 14.93
CA LYS A 35 -1.79 -5.60 14.23
C LYS A 35 -1.78 -6.14 12.80
N PRO A 36 -2.93 -6.55 12.24
CA PRO A 36 -2.98 -7.05 10.89
C PRO A 36 -2.52 -5.94 9.94
N ASN A 37 -1.34 -6.13 9.35
CA ASN A 37 -0.84 -5.25 8.31
C ASN A 37 -1.62 -5.51 7.02
N VAL A 38 -1.62 -4.52 6.14
CA VAL A 38 -2.28 -4.55 4.84
C VAL A 38 -1.76 -5.68 3.97
N GLY A 39 -0.44 -5.96 3.99
CA GLY A 39 0.17 -7.06 3.25
C GLY A 39 -0.08 -6.94 1.74
N VAL A 40 -0.54 -8.04 1.11
CA VAL A 40 -0.80 -8.09 -0.35
C VAL A 40 -1.84 -7.07 -0.83
N LEU A 41 -2.75 -6.62 0.04
CA LEU A 41 -3.73 -5.57 -0.31
C LEU A 41 -3.06 -4.21 -0.55
N ALA A 42 -1.76 -4.07 -0.26
CA ALA A 42 -1.01 -2.85 -0.51
C ALA A 42 -1.10 -2.40 -1.96
N PHE A 43 -1.11 -3.33 -2.91
CA PHE A 43 -1.18 -3.02 -4.34
C PHE A 43 -2.55 -2.46 -4.74
N GLU A 44 -3.64 -3.06 -4.23
CA GLU A 44 -5.00 -2.54 -4.45
C GLU A 44 -5.14 -1.14 -3.81
N ILE A 45 -4.65 -0.98 -2.59
CA ILE A 45 -4.68 0.30 -1.88
C ILE A 45 -3.86 1.37 -2.60
N ALA A 46 -2.70 1.01 -3.17
CA ALA A 46 -1.92 1.93 -4.01
C ALA A 46 -2.72 2.38 -5.24
N GLY A 47 -3.51 1.48 -5.85
CA GLY A 47 -4.44 1.82 -6.92
C GLY A 47 -5.53 2.81 -6.45
N VAL A 48 -6.12 2.58 -5.28
CA VAL A 48 -7.11 3.49 -4.68
C VAL A 48 -6.49 4.87 -4.40
N MET A 49 -5.28 4.92 -3.83
CA MET A 49 -4.54 6.17 -3.60
C MET A 49 -4.22 6.90 -4.91
N SER A 50 -3.80 6.16 -5.95
CA SER A 50 -3.52 6.73 -7.28
C SER A 50 -4.77 7.33 -7.91
N LYS A 51 -5.93 6.65 -7.83
CA LYS A 51 -7.20 7.19 -8.31
C LYS A 51 -7.59 8.47 -7.56
N LEU A 52 -7.41 8.49 -6.24
CA LEU A 52 -7.68 9.68 -5.42
C LEU A 52 -6.76 10.86 -5.76
N LEU A 53 -5.46 10.61 -5.97
CA LEU A 53 -4.49 11.61 -6.42
C LEU A 53 -4.88 12.18 -7.80
N HIS A 54 -5.27 11.31 -8.73
CA HIS A 54 -5.72 11.74 -10.07
C HIS A 54 -6.97 12.62 -9.99
N LEU A 55 -7.97 12.23 -9.19
CA LEU A 55 -9.17 13.03 -8.96
C LEU A 55 -8.81 14.42 -8.40
N TRP A 56 -7.90 14.48 -7.43
CA TRP A 56 -7.43 15.76 -6.89
C TRP A 56 -6.80 16.66 -7.95
N HIS A 57 -5.88 16.14 -8.76
CA HIS A 57 -5.25 16.93 -9.83
C HIS A 57 -6.27 17.35 -10.90
N SER A 58 -7.30 16.54 -11.13
CA SER A 58 -8.38 16.83 -12.09
C SER A 58 -9.29 17.98 -11.64
N LEU A 59 -9.40 18.20 -10.32
CA LEU A 59 -10.16 19.29 -9.72
C LEU A 59 -9.33 20.56 -9.48
N SER A 60 -8.15 20.68 -10.09
CA SER A 60 -7.39 21.93 -10.06
C SER A 60 -7.95 22.95 -11.03
N ASP A 61 -7.87 24.24 -10.70
CA ASP A 61 -8.36 25.33 -11.54
C ASP A 61 -7.83 25.25 -12.98
N ALA A 62 -6.54 24.92 -13.13
CA ALA A 62 -5.92 24.72 -14.44
C ALA A 62 -6.58 23.58 -15.23
N THR A 63 -6.88 22.45 -14.58
CA THR A 63 -7.56 21.33 -15.24
C THR A 63 -9.03 21.64 -15.53
N ILE A 64 -9.72 22.36 -14.65
CA ILE A 64 -11.11 22.77 -14.86
C ILE A 64 -11.21 23.70 -16.09
N VAL A 65 -10.33 24.69 -16.19
CA VAL A 65 -10.22 25.57 -17.37
C VAL A 65 -9.95 24.74 -18.63
N ARG A 66 -9.06 23.75 -18.54
CA ARG A 66 -8.78 22.85 -19.66
C ARG A 66 -9.99 22.02 -20.06
N ILE A 67 -10.74 21.45 -19.12
CA ILE A 67 -11.97 20.68 -19.43
C ILE A 67 -12.99 21.59 -20.13
N ARG A 68 -13.13 22.83 -19.67
CA ARG A 68 -14.02 23.81 -20.30
C ARG A 68 -13.61 24.09 -21.75
N ASN A 69 -12.33 24.33 -22.00
CA ASN A 69 -11.83 24.70 -23.32
C ASN A 69 -11.73 23.52 -24.28
N ASP A 70 -11.23 22.38 -23.81
CA ASP A 70 -10.83 21.26 -24.68
C ASP A 70 -11.92 20.19 -24.81
N ALA A 71 -12.89 20.14 -23.88
CA ALA A 71 -14.00 19.18 -23.92
C ALA A 71 -15.34 19.89 -24.11
N VAL A 72 -15.71 20.81 -23.22
CA VAL A 72 -17.05 21.44 -23.24
C VAL A 72 -17.26 22.35 -24.45
N ASN A 73 -16.23 23.12 -24.83
CA ASN A 73 -16.28 24.02 -25.98
C ASN A 73 -16.00 23.34 -27.33
N LEU A 74 -15.69 22.05 -27.34
CA LEU A 74 -15.42 21.31 -28.57
C LEU A 74 -16.70 21.22 -29.41
N GLU A 75 -16.62 21.62 -30.68
CA GLU A 75 -17.78 21.67 -31.58
C GLU A 75 -18.51 20.32 -31.68
N GLY A 76 -17.76 19.21 -31.73
CA GLY A 76 -18.32 17.86 -31.76
C GLY A 76 -19.14 17.54 -30.51
N VAL A 77 -18.65 17.93 -29.33
CA VAL A 77 -19.38 17.72 -28.05
C VAL A 77 -20.65 18.55 -28.03
N ARG A 78 -20.58 19.83 -28.45
CA ARG A 78 -21.75 20.71 -28.47
C ARG A 78 -22.84 20.26 -29.44
N LYS A 79 -22.44 19.73 -30.60
CA LYS A 79 -23.36 19.24 -31.64
C LYS A 79 -23.96 17.86 -31.34
N ILE A 80 -23.18 16.94 -30.75
CA ILE A 80 -23.61 15.55 -30.54
C ILE A 80 -24.26 15.34 -29.17
N ILE A 81 -23.77 16.02 -28.13
CA ILE A 81 -24.21 15.80 -26.75
C ILE A 81 -25.20 16.89 -26.32
N SER A 82 -24.75 18.14 -26.22
CA SER A 82 -25.60 19.28 -25.84
C SER A 82 -24.91 20.62 -26.07
N ASN A 83 -25.67 21.64 -26.49
CA ASN A 83 -25.17 23.02 -26.56
C ASN A 83 -25.19 23.76 -25.21
N ASP A 84 -25.85 23.20 -24.20
CA ASP A 84 -25.91 23.76 -22.86
C ASP A 84 -24.61 23.43 -22.09
N GLU A 85 -23.80 24.46 -21.86
CA GLU A 85 -22.57 24.36 -21.08
C GLU A 85 -22.83 23.87 -19.65
N SER A 86 -23.93 24.30 -19.03
CA SER A 86 -24.26 23.91 -17.66
C SER A 86 -24.60 22.42 -17.58
N PHE A 87 -25.29 21.88 -18.59
CA PHE A 87 -25.52 20.45 -18.71
C PHE A 87 -24.22 19.66 -18.89
N LEU A 88 -23.31 20.11 -19.76
CA LEU A 88 -22.03 19.42 -20.00
C LEU A 88 -21.11 19.45 -18.77
N LEU A 89 -21.08 20.57 -18.05
CA LEU A 89 -20.37 20.67 -16.77
C LEU A 89 -21.03 19.78 -15.70
N GLY A 90 -22.36 19.73 -15.66
CA GLY A 90 -23.10 18.82 -14.80
C GLY A 90 -22.77 17.35 -15.05
N LEU A 91 -22.60 16.96 -16.32
CA LEU A 91 -22.16 15.60 -16.70
C LEU A 91 -20.74 15.32 -16.21
N ALA A 92 -19.81 16.26 -16.35
CA ALA A 92 -18.46 16.13 -15.81
C ALA A 92 -18.47 15.99 -14.28
N CYS A 93 -19.25 16.82 -13.57
CA CYS A 93 -19.42 16.72 -12.13
C CYS A 93 -20.00 15.37 -11.70
N ALA A 94 -20.98 14.84 -12.43
CA ALA A 94 -21.56 13.53 -12.16
C ALA A 94 -20.52 12.40 -12.30
N GLU A 95 -19.66 12.45 -13.33
CA GLU A 95 -18.58 11.49 -13.53
C GLU A 95 -17.52 11.57 -12.41
N PHE A 96 -17.17 12.78 -11.96
CA PHE A 96 -16.29 12.96 -10.81
C PHE A 96 -16.89 12.43 -9.50
N ALA A 97 -18.17 12.70 -9.25
CA ALA A 97 -18.90 12.21 -8.08
C ALA A 97 -18.96 10.68 -8.07
N GLU A 98 -19.25 10.06 -9.22
CA GLU A 98 -19.25 8.60 -9.36
C GLU A 98 -17.85 8.01 -9.12
N SER A 99 -16.82 8.61 -9.71
CA SER A 99 -15.43 8.19 -9.48
C SER A 99 -15.03 8.27 -8.00
N LEU A 100 -15.49 9.30 -7.29
CA LEU A 100 -15.26 9.45 -5.86
C LEU A 100 -16.04 8.43 -5.02
N ARG A 101 -17.29 8.13 -5.40
CA ARG A 101 -18.10 7.07 -4.77
C ARG A 101 -17.41 5.71 -4.85
N VAL A 102 -16.80 5.38 -5.98
CA VAL A 102 -16.00 4.14 -6.14
C VAL A 102 -14.81 4.11 -5.17
N VAL A 103 -14.10 5.23 -5.00
CA VAL A 103 -13.01 5.34 -4.02
C VAL A 103 -13.54 5.18 -2.60
N ALA A 104 -14.63 5.87 -2.24
CA ALA A 104 -15.26 5.78 -0.92
C ALA A 104 -15.76 4.36 -0.57
N ASN A 105 -16.33 3.64 -1.54
CA ASN A 105 -16.71 2.24 -1.37
C ASN A 105 -15.48 1.34 -1.12
N SER A 106 -14.35 1.62 -1.77
CA SER A 106 -13.10 0.90 -1.53
C SER A 106 -12.56 1.18 -0.12
N VAL A 107 -12.58 2.46 0.33
CA VAL A 107 -12.20 2.85 1.70
C VAL A 107 -13.10 2.20 2.74
N THR A 108 -14.41 2.12 2.48
CA THR A 108 -15.39 1.43 3.32
C THR A 108 -15.02 -0.05 3.51
N ARG A 109 -14.72 -0.76 2.42
CA ARG A 109 -14.35 -2.18 2.45
C ARG A 109 -13.06 -2.42 3.24
N LEU A 110 -12.11 -1.48 3.17
CA LEU A 110 -10.90 -1.49 4.01
C LEU A 110 -11.23 -1.20 5.48
N GLY A 111 -12.14 -0.25 5.74
CA GLY A 111 -12.57 0.17 7.07
C GLY A 111 -13.16 -0.96 7.91
N VAL A 112 -13.81 -1.96 7.30
CA VAL A 112 -14.30 -3.16 8.00
C VAL A 112 -13.17 -3.92 8.71
N ARG A 113 -11.94 -3.85 8.19
CA ARG A 113 -10.74 -4.50 8.75
C ARG A 113 -9.99 -3.64 9.77
N CYS A 114 -10.45 -2.41 10.02
CA CYS A 114 -9.85 -1.53 11.02
C CYS A 114 -10.12 -2.00 12.45
N GLU A 115 -9.26 -1.64 13.39
CA GLU A 115 -9.48 -1.86 14.82
C GLU A 115 -10.39 -0.77 15.40
N ASP A 116 -10.23 0.48 14.95
CA ASP A 116 -11.03 1.63 15.39
C ASP A 116 -12.51 1.55 14.91
N PRO A 117 -13.50 1.52 15.83
CA PRO A 117 -14.92 1.55 15.50
C PRO A 117 -15.36 2.78 14.69
N ASN A 118 -14.68 3.92 14.84
CA ASN A 118 -14.98 5.13 14.07
C ASN A 118 -14.62 4.98 12.59
N LEU A 119 -13.59 4.17 12.29
CA LEU A 119 -13.19 3.87 10.91
C LEU A 119 -14.11 2.82 10.28
N ARG A 120 -14.61 1.86 11.08
CA ARG A 120 -15.62 0.88 10.63
C ARG A 120 -16.95 1.53 10.25
N SER A 121 -17.32 2.61 10.94
CA SER A 121 -18.55 3.37 10.66
C SER A 121 -18.40 4.45 9.58
N PHE A 122 -17.30 4.43 8.82
CA PHE A 122 -17.04 5.39 7.74
C PHE A 122 -18.17 5.39 6.69
N GLN A 123 -18.65 4.23 6.26
CA GLN A 123 -19.69 4.14 5.23
C GLN A 123 -20.95 4.93 5.57
N ARG A 124 -21.46 4.77 6.80
CA ARG A 124 -22.66 5.46 7.26
C ARG A 124 -22.48 6.97 7.21
N ALA A 125 -21.35 7.45 7.72
CA ALA A 125 -21.04 8.87 7.73
C ALA A 125 -20.79 9.45 6.32
N PHE A 126 -20.30 8.63 5.38
CA PHE A 126 -20.11 9.05 3.99
C PHE A 126 -21.46 9.18 3.27
N LEU A 127 -22.37 8.23 3.48
CA LEU A 127 -23.73 8.31 2.94
C LEU A 127 -24.50 9.49 3.53
N GLU A 128 -24.41 9.69 4.84
CA GLU A 128 -25.01 10.84 5.52
C GLU A 128 -24.47 12.17 4.96
N PHE A 129 -23.17 12.27 4.71
CA PHE A 129 -22.57 13.43 4.04
C PHE A 129 -23.09 13.59 2.61
N ALA A 130 -23.18 12.51 1.83
CA ALA A 130 -23.65 12.56 0.45
C ALA A 130 -25.12 13.00 0.35
N ASP A 131 -25.96 12.58 1.30
CA ASP A 131 -27.40 12.89 1.32
C ASP A 131 -27.69 14.28 1.91
N SER A 132 -26.95 14.70 2.95
CA SER A 132 -27.24 15.93 3.71
C SER A 132 -26.32 17.10 3.39
N GLY A 133 -25.19 16.88 2.70
CA GLY A 133 -24.11 17.85 2.52
C GLY A 133 -23.39 18.26 3.83
N CYS A 134 -23.83 17.73 4.97
CA CYS A 134 -23.27 18.06 6.27
C CYS A 134 -22.08 17.15 6.58
N ASP A 135 -21.00 17.74 7.10
CA ASP A 135 -19.81 17.01 7.55
C ASP A 135 -19.75 17.00 9.10
N PRO A 136 -20.62 16.24 9.79
CA PRO A 136 -20.72 16.25 11.25
C PRO A 136 -19.47 15.70 11.95
N LYS A 137 -18.57 15.06 11.19
CA LYS A 137 -17.33 14.46 11.71
C LYS A 137 -16.07 15.24 11.31
N GLU A 138 -16.21 16.44 10.75
CA GLU A 138 -15.12 17.32 10.31
C GLU A 138 -14.02 16.57 9.54
N TRP A 139 -14.42 15.86 8.49
CA TRP A 139 -13.49 15.15 7.60
C TRP A 139 -12.69 16.10 6.72
N ALA A 140 -13.23 17.29 6.47
CA ALA A 140 -12.49 18.38 5.85
C ALA A 140 -11.27 18.75 6.71
N LEU A 141 -10.08 18.63 6.12
CA LEU A 141 -8.86 19.14 6.75
C LEU A 141 -8.92 20.67 6.85
N PRO A 142 -8.46 21.26 7.95
CA PRO A 142 -8.60 22.69 8.23
C PRO A 142 -7.82 23.62 7.28
N GLY A 143 -6.94 23.10 6.42
CA GLY A 143 -6.24 23.95 5.45
C GLY A 143 -5.56 23.23 4.28
N PRO A 144 -5.30 23.96 3.17
CA PRO A 144 -4.73 23.42 1.93
C PRO A 144 -3.34 22.79 2.12
N LYS A 145 -2.52 23.32 3.03
CA LYS A 145 -1.19 22.77 3.33
C LYS A 145 -1.25 21.37 3.94
N GLU A 146 -2.23 21.10 4.79
CA GLU A 146 -2.40 19.78 5.40
C GLU A 146 -2.83 18.76 4.34
N ILE A 147 -3.77 19.15 3.47
CA ILE A 147 -4.21 18.33 2.34
C ILE A 147 -3.02 17.97 1.45
N GLU A 148 -2.21 18.95 1.06
CA GLU A 148 -1.01 18.73 0.24
C GLU A 148 -0.02 17.76 0.91
N SER A 149 0.18 17.89 2.23
CA SER A 149 1.04 16.97 2.98
C SER A 149 0.53 15.52 2.95
N LYS A 150 -0.80 15.30 2.99
CA LYS A 150 -1.39 13.97 2.90
C LYS A 150 -1.27 13.41 1.49
N LEU A 151 -1.48 14.23 0.46
CA LEU A 151 -1.32 13.85 -0.94
C LEU A 151 0.13 13.44 -1.24
N LYS A 152 1.12 14.24 -0.82
CA LYS A 152 2.56 13.88 -0.93
C LYS A 152 2.88 12.57 -0.21
N LYS A 153 2.25 12.33 0.94
CA LYS A 153 2.40 11.06 1.66
C LYS A 153 1.81 9.88 0.87
N MET A 154 0.63 10.05 0.27
CA MET A 154 0.04 9.03 -0.61
C MET A 154 0.89 8.77 -1.84
N GLU A 155 1.38 9.83 -2.50
CA GLU A 155 2.27 9.72 -3.66
C GLU A 155 3.54 8.91 -3.32
N ARG A 156 4.19 9.21 -2.19
CA ARG A 156 5.32 8.42 -1.70
C ARG A 156 4.95 6.94 -1.49
N TYR A 157 3.79 6.65 -0.92
CA TYR A 157 3.34 5.27 -0.71
C TYR A 157 3.03 4.56 -2.02
N VAL A 158 2.42 5.24 -3.00
CA VAL A 158 2.18 4.71 -4.34
C VAL A 158 3.51 4.37 -5.01
N THR A 159 4.48 5.28 -4.99
CA THR A 159 5.80 5.07 -5.58
C THR A 159 6.55 3.90 -4.93
N LEU A 160 6.58 3.84 -3.60
CA LEU A 160 7.24 2.74 -2.87
C LEU A 160 6.57 1.39 -3.11
N THR A 161 5.23 1.37 -3.19
CA THR A 161 4.48 0.13 -3.44
C THR A 161 4.62 -0.33 -4.90
N ALA A 162 4.73 0.60 -5.84
CA ALA A 162 5.03 0.31 -7.24
C ALA A 162 6.46 -0.24 -7.41
N ALA A 163 7.44 0.35 -6.71
CA ALA A 163 8.80 -0.20 -6.67
C ALA A 163 8.80 -1.61 -6.08
N LEU A 164 8.12 -1.84 -4.95
CA LEU A 164 7.98 -3.18 -4.36
C LEU A 164 7.43 -4.20 -5.37
N TYR A 165 6.41 -3.84 -6.16
CA TYR A 165 5.85 -4.72 -7.17
C TYR A 165 6.90 -5.10 -8.23
N ARG A 166 7.66 -4.13 -8.75
CA ARG A 166 8.73 -4.38 -9.74
C ARG A 166 9.84 -5.26 -9.16
N GLU A 167 10.33 -4.95 -7.97
CA GLU A 167 11.42 -5.72 -7.35
C GLU A 167 11.00 -7.16 -7.00
N MET A 168 9.72 -7.39 -6.69
CA MET A 168 9.17 -8.74 -6.48
C MET A 168 9.06 -9.53 -7.80
N GLU A 169 8.71 -8.87 -8.90
CA GLU A 169 8.70 -9.49 -10.23
C GLU A 169 10.13 -9.84 -10.68
N GLU A 170 11.07 -8.91 -10.52
CA GLU A 170 12.48 -9.15 -10.82
C GLU A 170 13.06 -10.30 -9.98
N LEU A 171 12.72 -10.38 -8.69
CA LEU A 171 13.11 -11.52 -7.86
C LEU A 171 12.56 -12.84 -8.41
N THR A 172 11.31 -12.85 -8.85
CA THR A 172 10.67 -14.04 -9.43
C THR A 172 11.38 -14.48 -10.71
N VAL A 173 11.72 -13.54 -11.58
CA VAL A 173 12.50 -13.78 -12.80
C VAL A 173 13.88 -14.34 -12.47
N LEU A 174 14.61 -13.72 -11.54
CA LEU A 174 15.94 -14.17 -11.11
C LEU A 174 15.92 -15.57 -10.51
N GLU A 175 14.97 -15.87 -9.62
CA GLU A 175 14.83 -17.21 -9.03
C GLU A 175 14.48 -18.26 -10.08
N SER A 176 13.62 -17.93 -11.05
CA SER A 176 13.28 -18.82 -12.15
C SER A 176 14.49 -19.09 -13.06
N GLY A 177 15.29 -18.06 -13.34
CA GLY A 177 16.52 -18.16 -14.12
C GLY A 177 17.58 -19.00 -13.41
N PHE A 178 17.74 -18.81 -12.10
CA PHE A 178 18.66 -19.59 -11.28
C PHE A 178 18.27 -21.08 -11.23
N ARG A 179 16.97 -21.39 -11.06
CA ARG A 179 16.48 -22.78 -11.12
C ARG A 179 16.80 -23.44 -12.46
N LYS A 180 16.59 -22.74 -13.58
CA LYS A 180 16.92 -23.26 -14.93
C LYS A 180 18.43 -23.48 -15.10
N ALA A 181 19.24 -22.55 -14.61
CA ALA A 181 20.69 -22.65 -14.67
C ALA A 181 21.23 -23.83 -13.85
N LEU A 182 20.62 -24.10 -12.69
CA LEU A 182 20.97 -25.26 -11.85
C LEU A 182 20.65 -26.59 -12.55
N ILE A 183 19.47 -26.71 -13.17
CA ILE A 183 19.08 -27.91 -13.93
C ILE A 183 20.04 -28.15 -15.11
N HIS A 184 20.39 -27.10 -15.85
CA HIS A 184 21.37 -27.21 -16.95
C HIS A 184 22.74 -27.62 -16.44
N ALA A 185 23.09 -27.18 -15.23
CA ALA A 185 24.36 -27.51 -14.63
C ALA A 185 24.47 -28.99 -14.24
N ASP A 186 23.45 -29.52 -13.57
CA ASP A 186 23.43 -30.93 -13.16
C ASP A 186 23.44 -31.90 -14.35
N ALA A 187 22.92 -31.49 -15.52
CA ALA A 187 22.88 -32.31 -16.73
C ALA A 187 24.21 -32.40 -17.50
N ASN A 188 25.07 -31.38 -17.43
CA ASN A 188 26.19 -31.20 -18.37
C ASN A 188 27.61 -31.26 -17.75
N ASN A 189 27.74 -31.64 -16.46
CA ASN A 189 29.01 -31.74 -15.72
C ASN A 189 29.91 -30.49 -15.93
N VAL A 190 29.47 -29.42 -15.31
CA VAL A 190 29.86 -28.03 -15.60
C VAL A 190 31.30 -27.67 -15.21
N GLY A 191 31.94 -26.84 -16.03
CA GLY A 191 33.24 -26.25 -15.71
C GLY A 191 33.20 -25.06 -14.74
N SER A 192 34.35 -24.72 -14.16
CA SER A 192 34.53 -23.68 -13.12
C SER A 192 33.92 -22.30 -13.45
N LYS A 193 33.85 -21.89 -14.73
CA LYS A 193 33.28 -20.60 -15.14
C LYS A 193 31.77 -20.49 -14.94
N GLU A 194 31.04 -21.58 -15.07
CA GLU A 194 29.58 -21.59 -14.93
C GLU A 194 29.17 -21.78 -13.47
N GLN A 195 29.96 -22.48 -12.65
CA GLN A 195 29.83 -22.41 -11.18
C GLN A 195 30.01 -20.98 -10.65
N GLN A 196 30.98 -20.23 -11.19
CA GLN A 196 31.16 -18.83 -10.83
C GLN A 196 29.92 -17.98 -11.16
N LYS A 197 29.33 -18.15 -12.35
CA LYS A 197 28.08 -17.47 -12.73
C LYS A 197 26.90 -17.84 -11.84
N LEU A 198 26.79 -19.10 -11.42
CA LEU A 198 25.76 -19.53 -10.47
C LEU A 198 25.91 -18.84 -9.12
N TYR A 199 27.14 -18.73 -8.62
CA TYR A 199 27.42 -18.02 -7.37
C TYR A 199 27.07 -16.52 -7.46
N GLU A 200 27.42 -15.87 -8.56
CA GLU A 200 27.04 -14.47 -8.82
C GLU A 200 25.52 -14.27 -8.87
N LEU A 201 24.79 -15.18 -9.54
CA LEU A 201 23.32 -15.16 -9.58
C LEU A 201 22.71 -15.37 -8.19
N GLN A 202 23.27 -16.29 -7.39
CA GLN A 202 22.83 -16.52 -6.02
C GLN A 202 23.04 -15.27 -5.15
N GLN A 203 24.18 -14.60 -5.28
CA GLN A 203 24.46 -13.36 -4.58
C GLN A 203 23.48 -12.25 -5.01
N LYS A 204 23.18 -12.15 -6.30
CA LYS A 204 22.17 -11.20 -6.81
C LYS A 204 20.79 -11.46 -6.22
N ILE A 205 20.35 -12.72 -6.15
CA ILE A 205 19.07 -13.10 -5.51
C ILE A 205 19.06 -12.71 -4.03
N PHE A 206 20.17 -12.91 -3.32
CA PHE A 206 20.28 -12.51 -1.91
C PHE A 206 20.08 -11.01 -1.73
N TRP A 207 20.76 -10.17 -2.52
CA TRP A 207 20.58 -8.72 -2.49
C TRP A 207 19.16 -8.30 -2.86
N GLN A 208 18.58 -8.92 -3.89
CA GLN A 208 17.21 -8.65 -4.31
C GLN A 208 16.19 -8.96 -3.21
N LYS A 209 16.38 -10.07 -2.47
CA LYS A 209 15.53 -10.41 -1.32
C LYS A 209 15.61 -9.37 -0.21
N GLN A 210 16.80 -8.82 0.01
CA GLN A 210 17.01 -7.78 1.01
C GLN A 210 16.33 -6.46 0.60
N GLU A 211 16.40 -6.08 -0.68
CA GLU A 211 15.70 -4.90 -1.20
C GLU A 211 14.17 -5.05 -1.10
N VAL A 212 13.63 -6.21 -1.50
CA VAL A 212 12.19 -6.51 -1.34
C VAL A 212 11.76 -6.41 0.13
N LYS A 213 12.63 -6.83 1.06
CA LYS A 213 12.36 -6.73 2.50
C LYS A 213 12.31 -5.26 2.96
N ASP A 214 13.29 -4.43 2.57
CA ASP A 214 13.30 -2.99 2.89
C ASP A 214 12.06 -2.28 2.30
N LEU A 215 11.73 -2.57 1.04
CA LEU A 215 10.55 -2.00 0.39
C LEU A 215 9.24 -2.44 1.06
N LYS A 216 9.13 -3.67 1.55
CA LYS A 216 7.97 -4.10 2.35
C LYS A 216 7.83 -3.29 3.63
N GLU A 217 8.95 -3.00 4.31
CA GLU A 217 8.95 -2.22 5.55
C GLU A 217 8.55 -0.75 5.29
N ARG A 218 8.97 -0.17 4.16
CA ARG A 218 8.74 1.24 3.84
C ARG A 218 7.39 1.52 3.16
N SER A 219 6.91 0.60 2.33
CA SER A 219 5.68 0.72 1.52
C SER A 219 4.39 0.57 2.35
N LEU A 220 3.25 0.41 1.65
CA LEU A 220 1.95 0.11 2.26
C LEU A 220 1.89 -1.32 2.86
N TRP A 221 2.77 -2.23 2.45
CA TRP A 221 2.74 -3.64 2.87
C TRP A 221 2.79 -3.80 4.39
N SER A 222 3.63 -3.02 5.08
CA SER A 222 3.81 -3.04 6.53
C SER A 222 2.84 -2.13 7.30
N ARG A 223 1.93 -1.42 6.62
CA ARG A 223 1.03 -0.45 7.27
C ARG A 223 -0.21 -1.14 7.82
N SER A 224 -0.77 -0.59 8.91
CA SER A 224 -2.04 -1.04 9.45
C SER A 224 -3.21 -0.48 8.64
N PHE A 225 -4.32 -1.21 8.60
CA PHE A 225 -5.57 -0.74 7.97
C PHE A 225 -5.99 0.61 8.52
N ASP A 226 -5.94 0.81 9.84
CA ASP A 226 -6.30 2.07 10.49
C ASP A 226 -5.50 3.26 9.95
N SER A 227 -4.17 3.11 9.82
CA SER A 227 -3.31 4.19 9.33
C SER A 227 -3.62 4.57 7.89
N VAL A 228 -3.97 3.58 7.06
CA VAL A 228 -4.31 3.76 5.65
C VAL A 228 -5.69 4.39 5.50
N VAL A 229 -6.69 3.89 6.22
CA VAL A 229 -8.07 4.40 6.16
C VAL A 229 -8.14 5.82 6.72
N VAL A 230 -7.41 6.15 7.79
CA VAL A 230 -7.29 7.53 8.28
C VAL A 230 -6.69 8.45 7.22
N LEU A 231 -5.65 8.00 6.51
CA LEU A 231 -5.03 8.79 5.44
C LEU A 231 -6.01 9.02 4.29
N LEU A 232 -6.69 7.97 3.83
CA LEU A 232 -7.67 8.05 2.73
C LEU A 232 -8.88 8.91 3.09
N ARG A 233 -9.46 8.73 4.29
CA ARG A 233 -10.62 9.50 4.76
C ARG A 233 -10.34 11.00 4.84
N LYS A 234 -9.20 11.37 5.44
CA LYS A 234 -8.81 12.78 5.57
C LYS A 234 -8.49 13.42 4.22
N SER A 235 -8.06 12.61 3.26
CA SER A 235 -7.90 13.01 1.86
C SER A 235 -9.20 12.93 1.04
N GLN A 236 -10.37 12.67 1.64
CA GLN A 236 -11.68 12.77 0.97
C GLN A 236 -12.48 14.01 1.37
N GLY A 237 -12.04 14.74 2.41
CA GLY A 237 -12.53 16.09 2.72
C GLY A 237 -12.26 17.13 1.61
N LEU A 238 -11.74 16.69 0.45
CA LEU A 238 -11.54 17.45 -0.78
C LEU A 238 -12.86 17.85 -1.46
N MET A 239 -13.99 17.28 -1.04
CA MET A 239 -15.33 17.58 -1.59
C MET A 239 -15.85 18.98 -1.26
N LYS A 240 -15.13 19.78 -0.46
CA LYS A 240 -15.49 21.17 -0.13
C LYS A 240 -14.82 22.22 -1.03
N ARG A 241 -14.08 21.82 -2.08
CA ARG A 241 -13.56 22.74 -3.09
C ARG A 241 -14.59 23.03 -4.15
#